data_AF-A0A938KM55-F1
#
_entry.id   AF-A0A938KM55-F1
#
_cell.length_a   1.000
_cell.length_b   1.000
_cell.length_c   1.000
_cell.angle_alpha   90.00
_cell.angle_beta   90.00
_cell.angle_gamma   90.00
#
_symmetry.space_group_name_H-M   'P 1'
#
loop_
_entity.id
_entity.type
_entity.pdbx_description
1 polymer ?
#
loop_
_entity_poly.entity_id
_entity_poly.type
_entity_poly.pdbx_seq_one_letter_code
_entity_poly.pdbx_strand_id
1 'polypeptide(L)'
;KQIRAALAWAKRQGLKITIVGGLEAWRVAEELRAAEVPVIIAGTDRLPPRRDDDFESAYANPARLHAAGVRFCIAGEGPGDHGKDRNLGIYAARAAAHGLTPALALRAVTLSAAELLGVESELGSIEVGKRATLIVTEGDPLEPATQVKLAFIDGAKIDLQSRHTQLYEKYRERLRRTETR
;
A
#
# COMPACT_ATOMS: atom_id res chain seq x y z
N LYS A 1 -8.38 -3.50 -21.97
CA LYS A 1 -8.56 -2.61 -23.15
C LYS A 1 -8.12 -1.17 -22.86
N GLN A 2 -8.50 -0.58 -21.72
CA GLN A 2 -8.14 0.80 -21.36
C GLN A 2 -6.62 1.01 -21.17
N ILE A 3 -5.92 0.09 -20.50
CA ILE A 3 -4.46 0.21 -20.27
C ILE A 3 -3.71 0.28 -21.61
N ARG A 4 -4.01 -0.60 -22.57
CA ARG A 4 -3.42 -0.57 -23.92
C ARG A 4 -3.67 0.74 -24.65
N ALA A 5 -4.89 1.27 -24.55
CA ALA A 5 -5.25 2.54 -25.16
C ALA A 5 -4.46 3.71 -24.55
N ALA A 6 -4.28 3.70 -23.22
CA ALA A 6 -3.45 4.68 -22.51
C ALA A 6 -1.97 4.58 -22.93
N LEU A 7 -1.41 3.38 -23.02
CA LEU A 7 -0.04 3.15 -23.51
C LEU A 7 0.15 3.66 -24.94
N ALA A 8 -0.79 3.34 -25.84
CA ALA A 8 -0.73 3.79 -27.23
C ALA A 8 -0.87 5.31 -27.34
N TRP A 9 -1.72 5.93 -26.52
CA TRP A 9 -1.86 7.39 -26.47
C TRP A 9 -0.59 8.06 -25.95
N ALA A 10 -0.03 7.59 -24.84
CA ALA A 10 1.20 8.13 -24.27
C ALA A 10 2.37 8.03 -25.26
N LYS A 11 2.49 6.91 -25.98
CA LYS A 11 3.48 6.74 -27.05
C LYS A 11 3.33 7.77 -28.18
N ARG A 12 2.09 8.09 -28.57
CA ARG A 12 1.83 9.13 -29.60
C ARG A 12 2.18 10.54 -29.11
N GLN A 13 2.03 10.79 -27.81
CA GLN A 13 2.29 12.11 -27.22
C GLN A 13 3.73 12.28 -26.71
N GLY A 14 4.54 11.21 -26.69
CA GLY A 14 5.90 11.25 -26.14
C GLY A 14 5.94 11.50 -24.62
N LEU A 15 4.88 11.13 -23.90
CA LEU A 15 4.74 11.41 -22.47
C LEU A 15 5.19 10.21 -21.62
N LYS A 16 5.84 10.51 -20.50
CA LYS A 16 6.04 9.53 -19.42
C LYS A 16 4.76 9.44 -18.61
N ILE A 17 4.23 8.23 -18.48
CA ILE A 17 2.98 7.98 -17.75
C ILE A 17 3.18 6.90 -16.68
N THR A 18 2.31 6.93 -15.69
CA THR A 18 2.15 5.90 -14.66
C THR A 18 0.70 5.45 -14.66
N ILE A 19 0.45 4.14 -14.62
CA ILE A 19 -0.92 3.61 -14.58
C ILE A 19 -1.40 3.58 -13.14
N VAL A 20 -2.51 4.27 -12.84
CA VAL A 20 -3.16 4.25 -11.52
C VAL A 20 -4.36 3.31 -11.55
N GLY A 21 -4.55 2.52 -10.49
CA GLY A 21 -5.65 1.57 -10.35
C GLY A 21 -5.22 0.15 -10.71
N GLY A 22 -4.79 -0.06 -11.95
CA GLY A 22 -4.02 -1.23 -12.37
C GLY A 22 -4.62 -2.62 -12.06
N LEU A 23 -5.92 -2.76 -11.81
CA LEU A 23 -6.54 -4.03 -11.35
C LEU A 23 -6.31 -5.21 -12.31
N GLU A 24 -6.31 -4.94 -13.62
CA GLU A 24 -6.06 -5.92 -14.67
C GLU A 24 -4.65 -5.79 -15.27
N ALA A 25 -3.73 -5.08 -14.62
CA ALA A 25 -2.40 -4.82 -15.17
C ALA A 25 -1.62 -6.11 -15.42
N TRP A 26 -1.82 -7.15 -14.60
CA TRP A 26 -1.25 -8.49 -14.82
C TRP A 26 -1.54 -9.09 -16.21
N ARG A 27 -2.66 -8.72 -16.85
CA ARG A 27 -3.02 -9.23 -18.19
C ARG A 27 -2.22 -8.57 -19.32
N VAL A 28 -1.58 -7.44 -19.04
CA VAL A 28 -0.79 -6.64 -20.00
C VAL A 28 0.61 -6.38 -19.46
N ALA A 29 1.09 -7.24 -18.57
CA ALA A 29 2.36 -7.05 -17.87
C ALA A 29 3.55 -6.97 -18.83
N GLU A 30 3.60 -7.82 -19.85
CA GLU A 30 4.64 -7.78 -20.90
C GLU A 30 4.68 -6.44 -21.64
N GLU A 31 3.51 -5.89 -21.97
CA GLU A 31 3.40 -4.59 -22.67
C GLU A 31 3.81 -3.44 -21.76
N LEU A 32 3.47 -3.51 -20.47
CA LEU A 32 3.88 -2.54 -19.46
C LEU A 32 5.39 -2.58 -19.22
N ARG A 33 5.97 -3.78 -19.13
CA ARG A 33 7.41 -3.99 -18.98
C ARG A 33 8.16 -3.46 -20.19
N ALA A 34 7.72 -3.78 -21.40
CA ALA A 34 8.34 -3.31 -22.64
C ALA A 34 8.25 -1.79 -22.83
N ALA A 35 7.19 -1.16 -22.31
CA ALA A 35 7.03 0.29 -22.31
C ALA A 35 7.69 0.99 -21.11
N GLU A 36 8.29 0.22 -20.19
CA GLU A 36 8.87 0.69 -18.92
C GLU A 36 7.90 1.50 -18.03
N VAL A 37 6.59 1.27 -18.21
CA VAL A 37 5.54 2.02 -17.53
C VAL A 37 5.24 1.40 -16.16
N PRO A 38 5.42 2.14 -15.06
CA PRO A 38 5.10 1.66 -13.73
C PRO A 38 3.60 1.65 -13.45
N VAL A 39 3.20 0.86 -12.45
CA VAL A 39 1.80 0.69 -12.04
C VAL A 39 1.61 0.97 -10.55
N ILE A 40 0.62 1.79 -10.22
CA ILE A 40 0.11 1.99 -8.86
C ILE A 40 -1.16 1.17 -8.72
N ILE A 41 -1.11 0.09 -7.93
CA ILE A 41 -2.25 -0.80 -7.68
C ILE A 41 -3.12 -0.15 -6.59
N ALA A 42 -4.37 0.15 -6.89
CA ALA A 42 -5.29 0.78 -5.94
C ALA A 42 -6.10 -0.27 -5.17
N GLY A 43 -5.63 -0.62 -3.98
CA GLY A 43 -6.19 -1.66 -3.12
C GLY A 43 -6.01 -3.07 -3.70
N THR A 44 -5.63 -4.02 -2.86
CA THR A 44 -5.63 -5.45 -3.22
C THR A 44 -6.90 -6.15 -2.75
N ASP A 45 -7.74 -5.49 -1.96
CA ASP A 45 -8.88 -6.09 -1.27
C ASP A 45 -10.21 -5.87 -1.95
N ARG A 46 -10.23 -6.24 -3.23
CA ARG A 46 -11.37 -6.03 -4.09
C ARG A 46 -11.86 -7.32 -4.68
N LEU A 47 -13.15 -7.32 -5.01
CA LEU A 47 -13.71 -8.37 -5.84
C LEU A 47 -13.06 -8.31 -7.23
N PRO A 48 -12.89 -9.46 -7.89
CA PRO A 48 -12.44 -9.49 -9.27
C PRO A 48 -13.34 -8.60 -10.15
N PRO A 49 -12.74 -7.80 -11.06
CA PRO A 49 -13.51 -6.87 -11.87
C PRO A 49 -14.40 -7.57 -12.89
N ARG A 50 -14.11 -8.84 -13.23
CA ARG A 50 -14.94 -9.66 -14.11
C ARG A 50 -15.48 -10.88 -13.40
N ARG A 51 -16.63 -11.35 -13.88
CA ARG A 51 -17.33 -12.51 -13.33
C ARG A 51 -16.57 -13.83 -13.54
N ASP A 52 -15.80 -13.91 -14.62
CA ASP A 52 -14.98 -15.06 -15.02
C ASP A 52 -13.54 -15.01 -14.49
N ASP A 53 -13.17 -13.92 -13.81
CA ASP A 53 -11.87 -13.83 -13.18
C ASP A 53 -11.81 -14.75 -11.94
N ASP A 54 -10.63 -15.32 -11.73
CA ASP A 54 -10.30 -16.02 -10.49
C ASP A 54 -10.52 -15.09 -9.29
N PHE A 55 -11.06 -15.63 -8.20
CA PHE A 55 -11.27 -14.91 -6.95
C PHE A 55 -9.95 -14.35 -6.39
N GLU A 56 -8.83 -15.00 -6.72
CA GLU A 56 -7.50 -14.54 -6.29
C GLU A 56 -6.88 -13.46 -7.18
N SER A 57 -7.48 -13.17 -8.34
CA SER A 57 -6.88 -12.33 -9.37
C SER A 57 -6.45 -10.94 -8.87
N ALA A 58 -7.25 -10.33 -7.99
CA ALA A 58 -6.96 -9.03 -7.40
C ALA A 58 -5.78 -9.10 -6.40
N TYR A 59 -5.73 -10.13 -5.56
CA TYR A 59 -4.70 -10.31 -4.53
C TYR A 59 -3.35 -10.75 -5.13
N ALA A 60 -3.38 -11.59 -6.17
CA ALA A 60 -2.21 -12.11 -6.86
C ALA A 60 -1.64 -11.15 -7.92
N ASN A 61 -2.36 -10.07 -8.27
CA ASN A 61 -1.92 -9.07 -9.25
C ASN A 61 -0.51 -8.51 -8.95
N PRO A 62 -0.17 -8.10 -7.71
CA PRO A 62 1.18 -7.64 -7.37
C PRO A 62 2.26 -8.71 -7.63
N ALA A 63 2.00 -9.96 -7.26
CA ALA A 63 2.95 -11.07 -7.47
C ALA A 63 3.17 -11.34 -8.97
N ARG A 64 2.09 -11.31 -9.77
CA ARG A 64 2.15 -11.46 -11.24
C ARG A 64 2.94 -10.33 -11.90
N LEU A 65 2.73 -9.08 -11.47
CA LEU A 65 3.50 -7.94 -11.96
C LEU A 65 4.97 -8.03 -11.57
N HIS A 66 5.27 -8.47 -10.35
CA HIS A 66 6.64 -8.70 -9.90
C HIS A 66 7.34 -9.77 -10.77
N ALA A 67 6.68 -10.90 -11.01
CA ALA A 67 7.21 -11.99 -11.84
C ALA A 67 7.49 -11.54 -13.28
N ALA A 68 6.65 -10.66 -13.83
CA ALA A 68 6.86 -10.05 -15.15
C ALA A 68 7.89 -8.90 -15.14
N GLY A 69 8.48 -8.57 -14.00
CA GLY A 69 9.44 -7.48 -13.83
C GLY A 69 8.83 -6.08 -13.95
N VAL A 70 7.51 -5.91 -13.91
CA VAL A 70 6.89 -4.58 -13.96
C VAL A 70 7.16 -3.85 -12.64
N ARG A 71 7.59 -2.59 -12.70
CA ARG A 71 7.73 -1.76 -11.50
C ARG A 71 6.33 -1.39 -10.98
N PHE A 72 6.06 -1.65 -9.71
CA PHE A 72 4.77 -1.34 -9.12
C PHE A 72 4.88 -0.88 -7.66
N CYS A 73 3.87 -0.16 -7.20
CA CYS A 73 3.60 0.06 -5.79
C CYS A 73 2.13 -0.21 -5.47
N ILE A 74 1.82 -0.38 -4.19
CA ILE A 74 0.45 -0.58 -3.69
C ILE A 74 0.04 0.71 -2.97
N ALA A 75 -1.16 1.20 -3.27
CA ALA A 75 -1.74 2.38 -2.66
C ALA A 75 -3.19 2.13 -2.21
N GLY A 76 -3.73 3.08 -1.44
CA GLY A 76 -5.15 3.12 -1.08
C GLY A 76 -6.09 3.31 -2.28
N GLU A 77 -7.39 3.21 -2.02
CA GLU A 77 -8.43 3.36 -3.04
C GLU A 77 -8.71 4.84 -3.38
N GLY A 78 -7.92 5.45 -4.26
CA GLY A 78 -8.26 6.68 -4.98
C GLY A 78 -8.68 7.92 -4.14
N PRO A 79 -9.00 9.05 -4.80
CA PRO A 79 -9.46 10.25 -4.10
C PRO A 79 -10.89 10.05 -3.57
N GLY A 80 -11.08 10.19 -2.25
CA GLY A 80 -12.39 10.10 -1.60
C GLY A 80 -12.54 8.98 -0.56
N ASP A 81 -11.59 8.04 -0.49
CA ASP A 81 -11.61 6.93 0.48
C ASP A 81 -10.45 6.99 1.48
N HIS A 82 -10.17 8.21 1.99
CA HIS A 82 -9.13 8.48 2.99
C HIS A 82 -9.31 7.68 4.29
N GLY A 83 -10.49 7.08 4.49
CA GLY A 83 -10.77 6.18 5.60
C GLY A 83 -10.09 4.81 5.48
N LYS A 84 -9.58 4.43 4.29
CA LYS A 84 -8.93 3.14 4.04
C LYS A 84 -7.41 3.20 3.95
N ASP A 85 -6.79 4.37 3.98
CA ASP A 85 -5.31 4.47 3.96
C ASP A 85 -4.66 3.75 5.16
N ARG A 86 -5.38 3.64 6.29
CA ARG A 86 -4.98 2.81 7.44
C ARG A 86 -4.85 1.31 7.11
N ASN A 87 -5.48 0.85 6.04
CA ASN A 87 -5.45 -0.55 5.60
C ASN A 87 -4.26 -0.84 4.67
N LEU A 88 -3.37 0.12 4.42
CA LEU A 88 -2.23 -0.07 3.53
C LEU A 88 -1.36 -1.29 3.92
N GLY A 89 -1.14 -1.49 5.22
CA GLY A 89 -0.46 -2.69 5.75
C GLY A 89 -1.21 -3.98 5.41
N ILE A 90 -2.54 -3.97 5.48
CA ILE A 90 -3.39 -5.11 5.10
C ILE A 90 -3.29 -5.39 3.59
N TYR A 91 -3.17 -4.36 2.75
CA TYR A 91 -3.01 -4.55 1.30
C TYR A 91 -1.69 -5.22 0.96
N ALA A 92 -0.61 -4.80 1.61
CA ALA A 92 0.69 -5.45 1.50
C ALA A 92 0.64 -6.89 2.04
N ALA A 93 0.05 -7.11 3.22
CA ALA A 93 -0.09 -8.43 3.82
C ALA A 93 -0.84 -9.42 2.92
N ARG A 94 -1.94 -8.99 2.31
CA ARG A 94 -2.69 -9.78 1.31
C ARG A 94 -1.83 -10.11 0.11
N ALA A 95 -1.05 -9.15 -0.40
CA ALA A 95 -0.16 -9.40 -1.52
C ALA A 95 0.94 -10.43 -1.16
N ALA A 96 1.45 -10.39 0.07
CA ALA A 96 2.39 -11.40 0.58
C ALA A 96 1.75 -12.79 0.66
N ALA A 97 0.52 -12.88 1.16
CA ALA A 97 -0.24 -14.13 1.25
C ALA A 97 -0.52 -14.77 -0.13
N HIS A 98 -0.54 -13.97 -1.20
CA HIS A 98 -0.85 -14.41 -2.57
C HIS A 98 0.37 -14.35 -3.52
N GLY A 99 1.58 -14.54 -3.00
CA GLY A 99 2.76 -14.90 -3.80
C GLY A 99 3.91 -13.88 -3.81
N LEU A 100 3.76 -12.69 -3.20
CA LEU A 100 4.92 -11.86 -2.89
C LEU A 100 5.62 -12.36 -1.63
N THR A 101 6.93 -12.14 -1.53
CA THR A 101 7.60 -12.29 -0.24
C THR A 101 7.19 -11.14 0.69
N PRO A 102 7.17 -11.34 2.03
CA PRO A 102 6.88 -10.28 2.99
C PRO A 102 7.73 -9.02 2.78
N ALA A 103 9.03 -9.19 2.49
CA ALA A 103 9.94 -8.08 2.20
C ALA A 103 9.53 -7.28 0.96
N LEU A 104 9.11 -7.96 -0.12
CA LEU A 104 8.65 -7.29 -1.35
C LEU A 104 7.31 -6.60 -1.15
N ALA A 105 6.41 -7.20 -0.38
CA ALA A 105 5.14 -6.59 -0.02
C ALA A 105 5.33 -5.31 0.79
N LEU A 106 6.23 -5.32 1.79
CA LEU A 106 6.59 -4.13 2.57
C LEU A 106 7.26 -3.07 1.69
N ARG A 107 8.16 -3.49 0.78
CA ARG A 107 8.79 -2.58 -0.20
C ARG A 107 7.75 -1.92 -1.10
N ALA A 108 6.72 -2.67 -1.52
CA ALA A 108 5.68 -2.18 -2.42
C ALA A 108 4.87 -1.01 -1.86
N VAL A 109 4.80 -0.86 -0.54
CA VAL A 109 4.13 0.26 0.14
C VAL A 109 5.09 1.30 0.72
N THR A 110 6.41 1.09 0.57
CA THR A 110 7.46 2.00 1.06
C THR A 110 8.36 2.45 -0.08
N LEU A 111 9.52 1.81 -0.27
CA LEU A 111 10.53 2.22 -1.25
C LEU A 111 10.01 2.23 -2.68
N SER A 112 9.21 1.23 -3.09
CA SER A 112 8.65 1.21 -4.45
C SER A 112 7.77 2.43 -4.73
N ALA A 113 7.00 2.89 -3.75
CA ALA A 113 6.18 4.09 -3.90
C ALA A 113 7.05 5.34 -4.01
N ALA A 114 8.11 5.45 -3.19
CA ALA A 114 9.05 6.56 -3.24
C ALA A 114 9.79 6.63 -4.58
N GLU A 115 10.25 5.50 -5.12
CA GLU A 115 10.90 5.39 -6.45
C GLU A 115 9.96 5.79 -7.59
N LEU A 116 8.69 5.40 -7.52
CA LEU A 116 7.69 5.76 -8.53
C LEU A 116 7.34 7.26 -8.51
N LEU A 117 7.45 7.90 -7.35
CA LEU A 117 7.19 9.32 -7.15
C LEU A 117 8.45 10.20 -7.32
N GLY A 118 9.64 9.60 -7.42
CA GLY A 118 10.91 10.31 -7.54
C GLY A 118 11.38 10.99 -6.24
N VAL A 119 11.01 10.42 -5.09
CA VAL A 119 11.36 10.93 -3.75
C VAL A 119 12.11 9.88 -2.91
N GLU A 120 12.70 8.87 -3.55
CA GLU A 120 13.44 7.78 -2.91
C GLU A 120 14.71 8.25 -2.17
N SER A 121 15.24 9.42 -2.55
CA SER A 121 16.36 10.06 -1.85
C SER A 121 15.97 10.58 -0.47
N GLU A 122 14.67 10.82 -0.23
CA GLU A 122 14.15 11.39 1.01
C GLU A 122 13.34 10.40 1.84
N LEU A 123 12.67 9.43 1.19
CA LEU A 123 11.66 8.56 1.81
C LEU A 123 11.76 7.11 1.33
N GLY A 124 11.07 6.21 2.04
CA GLY A 124 10.80 4.84 1.59
C GLY A 124 11.77 3.77 2.11
N SER A 125 12.90 4.14 2.71
CA SER A 125 13.77 3.21 3.44
C SER A 125 14.43 3.85 4.65
N ILE A 126 14.98 3.02 5.54
CA ILE A 126 15.69 3.46 6.74
C ILE A 126 17.19 3.51 6.40
N GLU A 127 17.64 4.66 5.90
CA GLU A 127 19.01 4.92 5.48
C GLU A 127 19.46 6.29 5.96
N VAL A 128 20.78 6.46 6.16
CA VAL A 128 21.36 7.74 6.56
C VAL A 128 21.09 8.80 5.48
N GLY A 129 20.60 9.96 5.91
CA GLY A 129 20.28 11.10 5.02
C GLY A 129 18.81 11.19 4.60
N LYS A 130 18.01 10.14 4.83
CA LYS A 130 16.55 10.17 4.57
C LYS A 130 15.78 10.79 5.74
N ARG A 131 14.56 11.24 5.47
CA ARG A 131 13.66 11.80 6.47
C ARG A 131 13.27 10.72 7.48
N ALA A 132 13.30 11.07 8.77
CA ALA A 132 12.97 10.16 9.86
C ALA A 132 11.44 9.98 10.02
N THR A 133 10.80 9.43 8.98
CA THR A 133 9.38 9.06 8.96
C THR A 133 9.27 7.54 9.10
N LEU A 134 8.99 7.07 10.31
CA LEU A 134 9.04 5.66 10.67
C LEU A 134 7.99 5.29 11.72
N ILE A 135 7.61 4.02 11.74
CA ILE A 135 6.75 3.42 12.76
C ILE A 135 7.52 2.38 13.54
N VAL A 136 7.17 2.20 14.80
CA VAL A 136 7.68 1.13 15.68
C VAL A 136 6.50 0.25 16.04
N THR A 137 6.60 -1.03 15.69
CA THR A 137 5.56 -2.03 15.90
C THR A 137 5.99 -3.07 16.94
N GLU A 138 5.02 -3.71 17.59
CA GLU A 138 5.27 -4.80 18.57
C GLU A 138 5.59 -6.16 17.90
N GLY A 139 5.44 -6.24 16.58
CA GLY A 139 5.66 -7.43 15.77
C GLY A 139 5.79 -7.08 14.29
N ASP A 140 5.50 -8.04 13.41
CA ASP A 140 5.55 -7.84 11.96
C ASP A 140 4.50 -6.78 11.53
N PRO A 141 4.89 -5.69 10.86
CA PRO A 141 3.95 -4.67 10.39
C PRO A 141 2.93 -5.16 9.35
N LEU A 142 3.14 -6.33 8.73
CA LEU A 142 2.19 -6.97 7.83
C LEU A 142 1.15 -7.82 8.57
N GLU A 143 1.33 -8.11 9.85
CA GLU A 143 0.33 -8.84 10.62
C GLU A 143 -0.82 -7.91 11.06
N PRO A 144 -2.10 -8.24 10.75
CA PRO A 144 -3.23 -7.37 11.08
C PRO A 144 -3.42 -7.11 12.59
N ALA A 145 -2.94 -8.02 13.44
CA ALA A 145 -3.02 -7.88 14.89
C ALA A 145 -1.91 -7.01 15.49
N THR A 146 -0.87 -6.71 14.72
CA THR A 146 0.29 -5.93 15.19
C THR A 146 -0.11 -4.49 15.49
N GLN A 147 0.28 -4.03 16.68
CA GLN A 147 0.06 -2.66 17.11
C GLN A 147 1.26 -1.78 16.83
N VAL A 148 0.98 -0.58 16.31
CA VAL A 148 1.97 0.52 16.25
C VAL A 148 2.09 1.14 17.64
N LYS A 149 3.30 1.12 18.21
CA LYS A 149 3.62 1.68 19.53
C LYS A 149 4.13 3.12 19.46
N LEU A 150 4.89 3.43 18.41
CA LEU A 150 5.42 4.78 18.17
C LEU A 150 5.35 5.08 16.68
N ALA A 151 5.19 6.35 16.35
CA ALA A 151 5.34 6.84 14.99
C ALA A 151 6.04 8.20 15.02
N PHE A 152 6.82 8.44 13.98
CA PHE A 152 7.57 9.67 13.77
C PHE A 152 7.32 10.15 12.34
N ILE A 153 7.20 11.46 12.17
CA ILE A 153 7.15 12.14 10.88
C ILE A 153 8.22 13.22 10.93
N ASP A 154 9.17 13.18 10.00
CA ASP A 154 10.30 14.12 9.95
C ASP A 154 11.08 14.24 11.27
N GLY A 155 11.21 13.12 11.99
CA GLY A 155 11.87 13.05 13.29
C GLY A 155 11.02 13.57 14.46
N ALA A 156 9.87 14.17 14.21
CA ALA A 156 8.92 14.54 15.25
C ALA A 156 8.03 13.34 15.63
N LYS A 157 8.00 13.00 16.92
CA LYS A 157 7.09 11.96 17.44
C LYS A 157 5.64 12.44 17.32
N ILE A 158 4.78 11.61 16.75
CA ILE A 158 3.34 11.89 16.67
C ILE A 158 2.57 11.19 17.79
N ASP A 159 1.45 11.80 18.18
CA ASP A 159 0.50 11.17 19.08
C ASP A 159 -0.36 10.15 18.32
N LEU A 160 -0.45 8.94 18.86
CA LEU A 160 -1.23 7.83 18.31
C LEU A 160 -2.63 7.74 18.93
N GLN A 161 -2.97 8.62 19.87
CA GLN A 161 -4.31 8.66 20.43
C GLN A 161 -5.36 8.95 19.36
N SER A 162 -6.45 8.21 19.41
CA SER A 162 -7.63 8.39 18.57
C SER A 162 -8.86 8.61 19.44
N ARG A 163 -9.96 9.04 18.83
CA ARG A 163 -11.25 9.11 19.53
C ARG A 163 -11.64 7.77 20.15
N HIS A 164 -11.27 6.65 19.54
CA HIS A 164 -11.55 5.31 20.08
C HIS A 164 -10.74 5.01 21.34
N THR A 165 -9.44 5.35 21.37
CA THR A 165 -8.60 5.13 22.57
C THR A 165 -9.05 6.04 23.71
N GLN A 166 -9.38 7.30 23.42
CA GLN A 166 -9.91 8.25 24.40
C GLN A 166 -11.24 7.77 25.01
N LEU A 167 -12.17 7.28 24.17
CA LEU A 167 -13.44 6.73 24.65
C LEU A 167 -13.23 5.44 25.45
N TYR A 168 -12.36 4.55 25.00
CA TYR A 168 -12.02 3.31 25.71
C TYR A 168 -11.49 3.62 27.12
N GLU A 169 -10.54 4.54 27.25
CA GLU A 169 -10.00 4.98 28.54
C GLU A 169 -11.09 5.58 29.43
N LYS A 170 -11.90 6.50 28.89
CA LYS A 170 -13.03 7.13 29.60
C LYS A 170 -14.02 6.11 30.17
N TYR A 171 -14.43 5.11 29.39
CA TYR A 171 -15.40 4.11 29.85
C TYR A 171 -14.76 3.08 30.80
N ARG A 172 -13.48 2.74 30.61
CA ARG A 172 -12.75 1.86 31.52
C ARG A 172 -12.59 2.49 32.90
N GLU A 173 -12.34 3.79 32.98
CA GLU A 173 -12.30 4.52 34.24
C GLU A 173 -13.65 4.53 34.97
N ARG A 174 -14.77 4.66 34.23
CA ARG A 174 -16.11 4.62 34.82
C ARG A 174 -16.39 3.28 35.52
N LEU A 175 -15.97 2.17 34.91
CA LEU A 175 -16.11 0.83 35.53
C LEU A 175 -15.31 0.73 36.83
N ARG A 176 -14.04 1.14 36.81
CA ARG A 176 -13.19 1.14 38.01
C ARG A 176 -13.77 1.97 39.16
N ARG A 177 -14.35 3.14 38.87
CA ARG A 177 -15.02 3.98 39.88
C ARG A 177 -16.26 3.33 40.48
N THR A 178 -16.91 2.43 39.75
CA THR A 178 -18.09 1.69 40.23
C THR A 178 -17.68 0.52 41.11
N GLU A 179 -16.58 -0.16 40.79
CA GLU A 179 -16.05 -1.30 41.58
C GLU A 179 -15.42 -0.88 42.93
N THR A 180 -15.00 0.37 43.06
CA THR A 180 -14.39 0.90 44.30
C THR A 180 -15.45 1.45 45.28
N ARG A 181 -16.74 1.28 45.00
CA ARG A 181 -17.87 1.83 45.76
C ARG A 181 -18.75 0.73 46.31
#